data_AF-A0A946VC40-F1
#
_entry.id   AF-A0A946VC40-F1
#
_cell.length_a   1.000
_cell.length_b   1.000
_cell.length_c   1.000
_cell.angle_alpha   90.00
_cell.angle_beta   90.00
_cell.angle_gamma   90.00
#
_symmetry.space_group_name_H-M   'P 1'
#
loop_
_entity.id
_entity.type
_entity.pdbx_description
1 polymer ?
#
loop_
_entity_poly.entity_id
_entity_poly.type
_entity_poly.pdbx_seq_one_letter_code
_entity_poly.pdbx_strand_id
1 'polypeptide(L)' 'MSGYGLVDLSAGMHFPKATLSVKVDNLFDKDYELASDFNTPGQSVFAELRINLTD' A
#
# COMPACT_ATOMS: atom_id res chain seq x y z
N MET A 1 8.02 5.64 -26.51
CA MET A 1 8.26 5.44 -25.05
C MET A 1 6.94 5.00 -24.45
N SER A 2 6.84 3.74 -24.03
CA SER A 2 5.64 3.24 -23.37
C SER A 2 5.72 3.63 -21.90
N GLY A 3 4.87 4.56 -21.46
CA GLY A 3 4.75 4.87 -20.03
C GLY A 3 3.93 3.79 -19.32
N TYR A 4 4.32 3.44 -18.11
CA TYR A 4 3.50 2.62 -17.22
C TYR A 4 2.86 3.53 -16.15
N GLY A 5 1.67 3.14 -15.70
CA GLY A 5 0.97 3.80 -14.60
C GLY A 5 0.87 2.85 -13.42
N LEU A 6 1.19 3.34 -12.22
CA LEU A 6 0.98 2.63 -10.97
C LEU A 6 -0.31 3.11 -10.33
N VAL A 7 -1.01 2.20 -9.67
CA VAL A 7 -2.24 2.49 -8.93
C VAL A 7 -2.09 1.94 -7.53
N ASP A 8 -2.24 2.82 -6.54
CA ASP A 8 -2.19 2.46 -5.13
C ASP A 8 -3.59 2.61 -4.54
N LEU A 9 -3.98 1.68 -3.67
CA LEU A 9 -5.26 1.66 -2.98
C LEU A 9 -5.03 1.79 -1.47
N SER A 10 -5.75 2.71 -0.83
CA SER A 10 -5.77 2.81 0.63
C SER A 10 -7.19 2.80 1.17
N ALA A 11 -7.39 2.14 2.31
CA ALA A 11 -8.65 2.07 3.02
C ALA A 11 -8.41 2.27 4.52
N GLY A 12 -9.30 3.02 5.17
CA GLY A 12 -9.21 3.32 6.59
C GLY A 12 -10.56 3.16 7.28
N MET A 13 -10.58 2.47 8.43
CA MET A 13 -11.75 2.33 9.29
C MET A 13 -11.44 2.85 10.69
N HIS A 14 -12.30 3.72 11.19
CA HIS A 14 -12.20 4.28 12.54
C HIS A 14 -13.21 3.59 13.46
N PHE A 15 -12.69 3.05 14.55
CA PHE A 15 -13.47 2.50 15.66
C PHE A 15 -13.28 3.40 16.88
N PRO A 16 -14.19 3.37 17.87
CA PRO A 16 -14.10 4.23 19.05
C PRO A 16 -12.77 4.16 19.81
N LYS A 17 -12.10 2.99 19.82
CA LYS A 17 -10.80 2.78 20.48
C LYS A 17 -9.70 2.30 19.54
N ALA A 18 -9.95 2.29 18.24
CA ALA A 18 -8.97 1.77 17.30
C ALA A 18 -9.09 2.40 15.92
N THR A 19 -8.01 2.34 15.14
CA THR A 19 -8.02 2.71 13.72
C THR A 19 -7.32 1.60 12.96
N LEU A 20 -7.98 1.10 11.92
CA LEU A 20 -7.41 0.13 11.00
C LEU A 20 -7.14 0.83 9.67
N SER A 21 -5.91 0.75 9.19
CA SER A 21 -5.49 1.29 7.90
C SER A 21 -4.90 0.17 7.06
N VAL A 22 -5.30 0.07 5.80
CA VAL A 22 -4.78 -0.88 4.83
C VAL A 22 -4.31 -0.11 3.60
N LYS A 23 -3.14 -0.46 3.09
CA LYS A 23 -2.57 0.09 1.85
C LYS A 23 -2.13 -1.06 0.95
N VAL A 24 -2.45 -0.97 -0.32
CA VAL A 24 -1.96 -1.87 -1.37
C VAL A 24 -1.27 -1.01 -2.41
N ASP A 25 0.03 -1.22 -2.57
CA ASP A 25 0.84 -0.55 -3.58
C ASP A 25 0.89 -1.43 -4.82
N ASN A 26 0.86 -0.79 -6.00
CA ASN A 26 0.85 -1.48 -7.29
C ASN A 26 -0.31 -2.50 -7.38
N LEU A 27 -1.55 -2.01 -7.21
CA LEU A 27 -2.79 -2.80 -7.17
C LEU A 27 -2.94 -3.77 -8.35
N PHE A 28 -2.44 -3.38 -9.52
CA PHE A 28 -2.50 -4.18 -10.74
C PHE A 28 -1.24 -5.01 -11.02
N ASP A 29 -0.35 -5.14 -10.04
CA ASP A 29 0.88 -5.94 -10.08
C ASP A 29 1.66 -5.73 -11.38
N LYS A 30 1.92 -4.46 -11.68
CA LYS A 30 2.72 -4.10 -12.85
C LYS A 30 4.18 -4.39 -12.55
N ASP A 31 4.80 -5.16 -13.42
CA ASP A 31 6.26 -5.27 -13.48
C ASP A 31 6.79 -3.98 -14.14
N TYR A 32 7.55 -3.18 -13.40
CA TYR A 32 8.20 -1.99 -13.91
C TYR A 32 9.65 -1.92 -13.45
N GLU A 33 10.54 -1.52 -14.34
CA GLU A 33 11.94 -1.26 -13.98
C GLU A 33 12.08 0.24 -13.65
N LEU A 34 12.47 0.56 -12.41
CA LEU A 34 12.82 1.93 -12.02
C LEU A 34 14.24 2.30 -12.46
N ALA A 35 15.13 1.32 -12.59
CA ALA A 35 16.50 1.43 -13.11
C ALA A 35 17.01 0.02 -13.49
N SER A 36 17.91 -0.07 -14.48
CA SER A 36 18.61 -1.32 -14.85
C SER A 36 19.10 -2.03 -13.58
N ASP A 37 18.72 -3.30 -13.42
CA ASP A 37 19.16 -4.22 -12.37
C ASP A 37 18.60 -4.02 -10.94
N PHE A 38 17.57 -3.19 -10.75
CA PHE A 38 16.84 -3.11 -9.47
C PHE A 38 15.42 -3.66 -9.60
N ASN A 39 15.17 -4.82 -9.00
CA ASN A 39 13.83 -5.34 -8.78
C ASN A 39 13.02 -4.33 -7.96
N THR A 40 11.97 -3.77 -8.56
CA THR A 40 10.95 -3.10 -7.78
C THR A 40 10.12 -4.16 -7.05
N PRO A 41 9.65 -3.91 -5.82
CA PRO A 41 8.59 -4.73 -5.25
C PRO A 41 7.41 -4.71 -6.23
N GLY A 42 6.87 -5.88 -6.60
CA GLY A 42 5.65 -6.00 -7.42
C GLY A 42 4.45 -5.43 -6.66
N GLN A 43 3.43 -6.23 -6.38
CA GLN A 43 2.37 -5.84 -5.44
C GLN A 43 2.86 -5.89 -3.97
N SER A 44 2.58 -4.84 -3.19
CA SER A 44 2.87 -4.81 -1.75
C SER A 44 1.62 -4.50 -0.94
N VAL A 45 1.41 -5.19 0.18
CA VAL A 45 0.24 -5.00 1.06
C VAL A 45 0.72 -4.64 2.47
N PHE A 46 0.17 -3.57 3.02
CA PHE A 46 0.44 -3.08 4.36
C PHE A 46 -0.86 -2.97 5.15
N ALA A 47 -0.84 -3.41 6.41
CA ALA A 47 -1.95 -3.24 7.35
C ALA A 47 -1.41 -2.69 8.68
N GLU A 48 -2.03 -1.61 9.17
CA GLU A 48 -1.73 -0.98 10.45
C GLU A 48 -3.00 -1.02 11.33
N LEU A 49 -2.85 -1.52 12.56
CA LEU A 49 -3.86 -1.40 13.60
C LEU A 49 -3.32 -0.51 14.72
N ARG A 50 -3.99 0.60 14.97
CA ARG A 50 -3.71 1.52 16.07
C ARG A 50 -4.78 1.35 17.14
N ILE A 51 -4.37 1.12 18.39
CA ILE A 51 -5.29 1.01 19.53
C ILE A 51 -5.07 2.21 20.45
N ASN A 52 -6.15 2.90 20.80
CA ASN A 52 -6.14 3.99 21.76
C ASN A 52 -6.47 3.41 23.15
N LEU A 53 -5.42 3.22 23.94
CA LEU A 53 -5.51 2.83 25.35
C LEU A 53 -5.72 4.11 26.18
N THR A 54 -6.94 4.63 26.18
CA THR A 54 -7.34 5.66 27.14
C THR A 54 -8.42 5.05 28.04
N ASP A 55 -8.18 5.18 29.35
CA ASP A 55 -8.98 4.62 30.44
C ASP A 55 -10.42 5.18 30.47
#